data_AF-A0A8H4VKT0-F1
#
_entry.id   AF-A0A8H4VKT0-F1
#
_cell.length_a   1.000
_cell.length_b   1.000
_cell.length_c   1.000
_cell.angle_alpha   90.00
_cell.angle_beta   90.00
_cell.angle_gamma   90.00
#
_symmetry.space_group_name_H-M   'P 1'
#
loop_
_entity.id
_entity.type
_entity.pdbx_description
1 polymer ?
#
loop_
_entity_poly.entity_id
_entity_poly.type
_entity_poly.pdbx_seq_one_letter_code
_entity_poly.pdbx_strand_id
1 'polypeptide(L)'
;MASSDSAAKDATAAALKDFWKKNCTNDPQFAYEQYVSLYHSCFKPATSPAPYGRSSSSYYHRVGIMECRKRLLTLTNASIAAGASKDRADDILELGLRAVTGTHLKFDEPTGIALFHRIINGNYPESKKAIAASLLCKCIIRTLPFDPENFLGEDAFMWADYTCKYGLFTHTCHDLLKLYNADRRGRNDPVCYARFTNLWNAYDKFCEETGLQRPFSKQCATCHEKFPRRSMLKRCAGHCFKENKPLYCSRKCQRKHWSRHKKWCKVVSDDDDSEWASDSEAEDWEYSESEEAPDIPEESSSEDRKIKVNFKS
;
A
#
# COMPACT_ATOMS: atom_id res chain seq x y z
N MET A 1 6.89 -34.34 16.39
CA MET A 1 7.39 -32.94 16.41
C MET A 1 6.53 -31.97 15.60
N ALA A 2 5.86 -32.35 14.50
CA ALA A 2 5.00 -31.42 13.73
C ALA A 2 3.75 -30.86 14.47
N SER A 3 3.33 -31.45 15.59
CA SER A 3 2.11 -31.04 16.31
C SER A 3 2.27 -29.76 17.16
N SER A 4 3.48 -29.51 17.69
CA SER A 4 3.73 -28.32 18.53
C SER A 4 3.78 -27.02 17.74
N ASP A 5 4.23 -27.07 16.49
CA ASP A 5 4.43 -25.87 15.66
C ASP A 5 3.09 -25.32 15.14
N SER A 6 2.11 -26.19 14.90
CA SER A 6 0.76 -25.77 14.48
C SER A 6 0.05 -24.97 15.58
N ALA A 7 0.10 -25.44 16.83
CA ALA A 7 -0.57 -24.78 17.95
C ALA A 7 0.01 -23.39 18.25
N ALA A 8 1.33 -23.21 18.12
CA ALA A 8 1.99 -21.93 18.30
C ALA A 8 1.59 -20.90 17.22
N LYS A 9 1.39 -21.36 15.98
CA LYS A 9 0.93 -20.53 14.85
C LYS A 9 -0.51 -20.07 15.06
N ASP A 10 -1.39 -20.98 15.44
CA ASP A 10 -2.80 -20.67 15.72
C ASP A 10 -2.94 -19.66 16.86
N ALA A 11 -2.12 -19.80 17.92
CA ALA A 11 -2.09 -18.86 19.04
C ALA A 11 -1.62 -17.46 18.62
N THR A 12 -0.57 -17.36 17.79
CA THR A 12 -0.05 -16.09 17.27
C THR A 12 -1.09 -15.39 16.38
N ALA A 13 -1.74 -16.14 15.49
CA ALA A 13 -2.80 -15.61 14.64
C ALA A 13 -4.02 -15.12 15.45
N ALA A 14 -4.41 -15.85 16.50
CA ALA A 14 -5.49 -15.44 17.40
C ALA A 14 -5.13 -14.17 18.18
N ALA A 15 -3.91 -14.08 18.73
CA ALA A 15 -3.43 -12.90 19.44
C ALA A 15 -3.43 -11.65 18.55
N LEU A 16 -3.10 -11.79 17.26
CA LEU A 16 -3.13 -10.68 16.31
C LEU A 16 -4.55 -10.25 15.96
N LYS A 17 -5.47 -11.19 15.73
CA LYS A 17 -6.90 -10.86 15.54
C LYS A 17 -7.45 -10.12 16.74
N ASP A 18 -7.06 -10.54 17.95
CA ASP A 18 -7.41 -9.85 19.18
C ASP A 18 -6.77 -8.47 19.29
N PHE A 19 -5.51 -8.30 18.87
CA PHE A 19 -4.85 -6.99 18.82
C PHE A 19 -5.65 -6.01 17.94
N TRP A 20 -5.96 -6.40 16.70
CA TRP A 20 -6.72 -5.54 15.78
C TRP A 20 -8.10 -5.23 16.33
N LYS A 21 -8.81 -6.26 16.80
CA LYS A 21 -10.15 -6.09 17.37
C LYS A 21 -10.14 -5.14 18.57
N LYS A 22 -9.19 -5.29 19.50
CA LYS A 22 -9.09 -4.42 20.69
C LYS A 22 -8.76 -2.98 20.31
N ASN A 23 -7.74 -2.76 19.48
CA ASN A 23 -7.32 -1.40 19.13
C ASN A 23 -8.37 -0.70 18.25
N CYS A 24 -8.89 -1.36 17.21
CA CYS A 24 -9.92 -0.76 16.36
C CYS A 24 -11.25 -0.50 17.09
N THR A 25 -11.55 -1.24 18.17
CA THR A 25 -12.78 -1.02 18.95
C THR A 25 -12.59 0.05 20.03
N ASN A 26 -11.43 0.08 20.68
CA ASN A 26 -11.20 0.91 21.86
C ASN A 26 -10.51 2.24 21.54
N ASP A 27 -9.91 2.37 20.36
CA ASP A 27 -9.17 3.56 19.94
C ASP A 27 -9.69 4.05 18.57
N PRO A 28 -10.59 5.05 18.58
CA PRO A 28 -11.11 5.65 17.35
C PRO A 28 -10.03 6.30 16.47
N GLN A 29 -8.96 6.83 17.07
CA GLN A 29 -7.86 7.45 16.34
C GLN A 29 -7.07 6.38 15.59
N PHE A 30 -6.77 5.25 16.25
CA PHE A 30 -6.16 4.11 15.59
C PHE A 30 -7.03 3.59 14.43
N ALA A 31 -8.34 3.42 14.64
CA ALA A 31 -9.26 3.01 13.60
C ALA A 31 -9.24 3.97 12.39
N TYR A 32 -9.23 5.28 12.64
CA TYR A 32 -9.11 6.30 11.60
C TYR A 32 -7.79 6.20 10.82
N GLU A 33 -6.67 6.02 11.51
CA GLU A 33 -5.36 5.86 10.88
C GLU A 33 -5.30 4.62 9.98
N GLN A 34 -5.91 3.51 10.41
CA GLN A 34 -6.03 2.31 9.58
C GLN A 34 -6.86 2.57 8.33
N TYR A 35 -7.98 3.29 8.46
CA TYR A 35 -8.81 3.67 7.31
C TYR A 35 -8.02 4.49 6.29
N VAL A 36 -7.33 5.54 6.76
CA VAL A 36 -6.51 6.40 5.88
C VAL A 36 -5.41 5.59 5.21
N SER A 37 -4.72 4.73 5.97
CA SER A 37 -3.66 3.85 5.48
C SER A 37 -4.16 2.88 4.40
N LEU A 38 -5.28 2.20 4.63
CA LEU A 38 -5.87 1.27 3.65
C LEU A 38 -6.32 2.01 2.39
N TYR A 39 -6.99 3.16 2.54
CA TYR A 39 -7.43 3.95 1.40
C TYR A 39 -6.25 4.39 0.53
N HIS A 40 -5.25 5.03 1.15
CA HIS A 40 -4.07 5.50 0.43
C HIS A 40 -3.31 4.34 -0.22
N SER A 41 -3.19 3.21 0.47
CA SER A 41 -2.40 2.07 -0.01
C SER A 41 -3.09 1.25 -1.10
N CYS A 42 -4.42 1.35 -1.25
CA CYS A 42 -5.20 0.45 -2.10
C CYS A 42 -5.99 1.16 -3.20
N PHE A 43 -6.34 2.43 -3.05
CA PHE A 43 -7.17 3.14 -4.03
C PHE A 43 -6.35 3.88 -5.09
N LYS A 44 -5.08 4.15 -4.81
CA LYS A 44 -4.20 4.94 -5.68
C LYS A 44 -3.10 4.07 -6.27
N PRO A 45 -2.68 4.33 -7.52
CA PRO A 45 -1.50 3.69 -8.06
C PRO A 45 -0.27 4.05 -7.21
N ALA A 46 0.65 3.10 -7.05
CA ALA A 46 1.95 3.40 -6.49
C ALA A 46 2.65 4.38 -7.42
N THR A 47 2.85 5.60 -6.93
CA THR A 47 3.70 6.57 -7.60
C THR A 47 5.12 6.41 -7.08
N SER A 48 6.11 6.85 -7.87
CA SER A 48 7.44 7.08 -7.31
C SER A 48 7.28 7.95 -6.06
N PRO A 49 7.95 7.65 -4.93
CA PRO A 49 8.38 8.74 -4.07
C PRO A 49 9.16 9.65 -5.03
N ALA A 50 8.67 10.85 -5.27
CA ALA A 50 9.21 11.71 -6.31
C ALA A 50 10.74 11.86 -6.17
N PRO A 51 11.48 12.29 -7.21
CA PRO A 51 12.91 12.59 -7.08
C PRO A 51 13.22 13.69 -6.04
N TYR A 52 12.21 14.40 -5.55
CA TYR A 52 12.31 15.34 -4.44
C TYR A 52 12.46 14.53 -3.14
N GLY A 53 13.43 14.89 -2.30
CA GLY A 53 13.98 14.07 -1.22
C GLY A 53 12.98 13.54 -0.18
N ARG A 54 13.51 13.08 0.96
CA ARG A 54 12.75 12.43 2.05
C ARG A 54 11.48 13.18 2.51
N SER A 55 11.33 14.46 2.16
CA SER A 55 10.22 15.38 2.44
C SER A 55 9.03 15.32 1.44
N SER A 56 9.18 14.71 0.25
CA SER A 56 8.19 14.80 -0.85
C SER A 56 7.03 13.80 -0.76
N SER A 57 7.05 12.83 0.15
CA SER A 57 5.91 11.93 0.32
C SER A 57 4.65 12.66 0.78
N SER A 58 4.77 13.89 1.29
CA SER A 58 3.67 14.64 1.90
C SER A 58 2.60 15.13 0.92
N TYR A 59 2.93 15.46 -0.34
CA TYR A 59 1.97 16.12 -1.24
C TYR A 59 0.86 15.17 -1.73
N TYR A 60 1.23 14.00 -2.27
CA TYR A 60 0.25 12.98 -2.68
C TYR A 60 -0.52 12.42 -1.48
N HIS A 61 0.13 12.39 -0.32
CA HIS A 61 -0.51 12.03 0.94
C HIS A 61 -1.59 13.04 1.34
N ARG A 62 -1.36 14.36 1.16
CA ARG A 62 -2.35 15.40 1.50
C ARG A 62 -3.63 15.31 0.70
N VAL A 63 -3.56 15.21 -0.63
CA VAL A 63 -4.78 15.14 -1.47
C VAL A 63 -5.58 13.87 -1.17
N GLY A 64 -4.90 12.73 -1.05
CA GLY A 64 -5.53 11.46 -0.68
C GLY A 64 -6.18 11.52 0.70
N ILE A 65 -5.51 12.10 1.70
CA ILE A 65 -6.07 12.31 3.04
C ILE A 65 -7.30 13.22 3.01
N MET A 66 -7.26 14.31 2.26
CA MET A 66 -8.39 15.23 2.16
C MET A 66 -9.62 14.55 1.54
N GLU A 67 -9.40 13.73 0.51
CA GLU A 67 -10.46 12.90 -0.08
C GLU A 67 -11.03 11.90 0.93
N CYS A 68 -10.16 11.17 1.67
CA CYS A 68 -10.57 10.26 2.75
C CYS A 68 -11.43 10.98 3.80
N ARG A 69 -10.93 12.12 4.30
CA ARG A 69 -11.57 12.90 5.36
C ARG A 69 -12.92 13.42 4.88
N LYS A 70 -13.00 13.95 3.66
CA LYS A 70 -14.27 14.37 3.05
C LYS A 70 -15.28 13.23 2.99
N ARG A 71 -14.88 12.04 2.55
CA ARG A 71 -15.78 10.86 2.51
C ARG A 71 -16.28 10.46 3.89
N LEU A 72 -15.38 10.42 4.87
CA LEU A 72 -15.73 10.07 6.26
C LEU A 72 -16.72 11.05 6.88
N LEU A 73 -16.53 12.36 6.63
CA LEU A 73 -17.39 13.41 7.19
C LEU A 73 -18.74 13.55 6.46
N THR A 74 -18.80 13.25 5.15
CA THR A 74 -20.00 13.47 4.35
C THR A 74 -20.93 12.26 4.25
N LEU A 75 -20.40 11.04 4.45
CA LEU A 75 -21.17 9.81 4.27
C LEU A 75 -21.52 9.16 5.61
N THR A 76 -22.82 9.12 5.90
CA THR A 76 -23.36 8.41 7.07
C THR A 76 -23.39 6.91 6.82
N ASN A 77 -23.21 6.11 7.87
CA ASN A 77 -23.27 4.65 7.78
C ASN A 77 -24.61 4.15 7.21
N ALA A 78 -25.72 4.82 7.55
CA ALA A 78 -27.04 4.48 7.02
C ALA A 78 -27.11 4.67 5.50
N SER A 79 -26.56 5.79 4.99
CA SER A 79 -26.54 6.07 3.55
C SER A 79 -25.67 5.07 2.78
N ILE A 80 -24.49 4.71 3.33
CA ILE A 80 -23.58 3.73 2.77
C ILE A 80 -24.23 2.35 2.76
N ALA A 81 -24.79 1.90 3.89
CA ALA A 81 -25.44 0.60 3.99
C ALA A 81 -26.65 0.48 3.02
N ALA A 82 -27.45 1.54 2.90
CA ALA A 82 -28.55 1.59 1.94
C ALA A 82 -28.04 1.51 0.49
N GLY A 83 -26.93 2.19 0.19
CA GLY A 83 -26.28 2.13 -1.11
C GLY A 83 -25.68 0.76 -1.46
N ALA A 84 -24.99 0.14 -0.50
CA ALA A 84 -24.46 -1.21 -0.65
C ALA A 84 -25.56 -2.25 -0.84
N SER A 85 -26.71 -2.06 -0.20
CA SER A 85 -27.90 -2.90 -0.39
C SER A 85 -28.50 -2.75 -1.79
N LYS A 86 -28.31 -1.59 -2.43
CA LYS A 86 -28.67 -1.30 -3.83
C LYS A 86 -27.56 -1.65 -4.82
N ASP A 87 -26.57 -2.42 -4.38
CA ASP A 87 -25.46 -2.90 -5.22
C ASP A 87 -24.56 -1.80 -5.79
N ARG A 88 -24.46 -0.64 -5.10
CA ARG A 88 -23.54 0.43 -5.50
C ARG A 88 -22.11 0.08 -5.07
N ALA A 89 -21.24 -0.14 -6.05
CA ALA A 89 -19.86 -0.62 -5.82
C ALA A 89 -19.07 0.24 -4.82
N ASP A 90 -19.17 1.57 -4.94
CA ASP A 90 -18.46 2.50 -4.05
C ASP A 90 -18.89 2.41 -2.59
N ASP A 91 -20.18 2.14 -2.34
CA ASP A 91 -20.68 1.98 -0.99
C ASP A 91 -20.35 0.60 -0.41
N ILE A 92 -20.30 -0.44 -1.24
CA ILE A 92 -19.85 -1.77 -0.81
C ILE A 92 -18.38 -1.71 -0.38
N LEU A 93 -17.53 -1.03 -1.17
CA LEU A 93 -16.12 -0.82 -0.85
C LEU A 93 -15.95 0.01 0.43
N GLU A 94 -16.69 1.11 0.55
CA GLU A 94 -16.68 1.97 1.75
C GLU A 94 -17.15 1.22 3.00
N LEU A 95 -18.24 0.46 2.89
CA LEU A 95 -18.78 -0.33 4.00
C LEU A 95 -17.78 -1.41 4.43
N GLY A 96 -17.18 -2.10 3.46
CA GLY A 96 -16.15 -3.10 3.73
C GLY A 96 -14.92 -2.48 4.39
N LEU A 97 -14.49 -1.31 3.92
CA LEU A 97 -13.36 -0.57 4.49
C LEU A 97 -13.63 -0.20 5.96
N ARG A 98 -14.78 0.40 6.26
CA ARG A 98 -15.18 0.75 7.64
C ARG A 98 -15.29 -0.49 8.53
N ALA A 99 -15.79 -1.61 8.02
CA ALA A 99 -15.88 -2.87 8.76
C ALA A 99 -14.49 -3.44 9.10
N VAL A 100 -13.53 -3.46 8.16
CA VAL A 100 -12.18 -4.00 8.41
C VAL A 100 -11.27 -3.09 9.24
N THR A 101 -11.64 -1.83 9.45
CA THR A 101 -10.88 -0.86 10.25
C THR A 101 -11.55 -0.46 11.57
N GLY A 102 -12.85 -0.72 11.72
CA GLY A 102 -13.64 -0.23 12.86
C GLY A 102 -13.96 1.27 12.80
N THR A 103 -13.80 1.92 11.65
CA THR A 103 -14.03 3.36 11.53
C THR A 103 -15.51 3.65 11.42
N HIS A 104 -16.09 4.31 12.42
CA HIS A 104 -17.53 4.60 12.55
C HIS A 104 -18.43 3.34 12.61
N LEU A 105 -17.86 2.14 12.56
CA LEU A 105 -18.58 0.86 12.66
C LEU A 105 -17.85 -0.04 13.65
N LYS A 106 -18.57 -1.00 14.22
CA LYS A 106 -17.91 -2.06 14.98
C LYS A 106 -16.96 -2.83 14.07
N PHE A 107 -15.72 -3.03 14.51
CA PHE A 107 -14.74 -3.84 13.79
C PHE A 107 -15.30 -5.25 13.51
N ASP A 108 -15.35 -5.61 12.23
CA ASP A 108 -15.84 -6.88 11.72
C ASP A 108 -15.12 -7.21 10.41
N GLU A 109 -13.88 -7.67 10.54
CA GLU A 109 -13.03 -8.04 9.40
C GLU A 109 -13.67 -9.09 8.47
N PRO A 110 -14.25 -10.21 8.96
CA PRO A 110 -14.90 -11.19 8.09
C PRO A 110 -15.98 -10.59 7.20
N THR A 111 -16.83 -9.72 7.75
CA THR A 111 -17.85 -9.02 6.97
C THR A 111 -17.23 -8.11 5.91
N GLY A 112 -16.19 -7.35 6.26
CA GLY A 112 -15.50 -6.49 5.30
C GLY A 112 -14.82 -7.27 4.16
N ILE A 113 -14.17 -8.39 4.48
CA ILE A 113 -13.60 -9.32 3.49
C ILE A 113 -14.69 -9.87 2.56
N ALA A 114 -15.83 -10.29 3.09
CA ALA A 114 -16.96 -10.79 2.29
C ALA A 114 -17.50 -9.72 1.32
N LEU A 115 -17.56 -8.45 1.75
CA LEU A 115 -17.95 -7.33 0.90
C LEU A 115 -16.95 -7.09 -0.25
N PHE A 116 -15.65 -7.23 -0.01
CA PHE A 116 -14.63 -7.15 -1.08
C PHE A 116 -14.76 -8.31 -2.07
N HIS A 117 -14.96 -9.54 -1.58
CA HIS A 117 -15.22 -10.69 -2.45
C HIS A 117 -16.48 -10.51 -3.32
N ARG A 118 -17.55 -9.91 -2.77
CA ARG A 118 -18.75 -9.57 -3.53
C ARG A 118 -18.41 -8.70 -4.74
N ILE A 119 -17.57 -7.66 -4.58
CA ILE A 119 -17.12 -6.81 -5.68
C ILE A 119 -16.31 -7.58 -6.72
N ILE A 120 -15.40 -8.45 -6.27
CA ILE A 120 -14.54 -9.21 -7.17
C ILE A 120 -15.33 -10.19 -8.04
N ASN A 121 -16.29 -10.89 -7.42
CA ASN A 121 -17.09 -11.94 -8.06
C ASN A 121 -18.31 -11.39 -8.82
N GLY A 122 -18.74 -10.16 -8.53
CA GLY A 122 -19.90 -9.53 -9.17
C GLY A 122 -19.62 -8.87 -10.51
N ASN A 123 -20.68 -8.29 -11.10
CA ASN A 123 -20.60 -7.55 -12.36
C ASN A 123 -20.36 -6.05 -12.12
N TYR A 124 -19.16 -5.71 -11.66
CA TYR A 124 -18.75 -4.33 -11.40
C TYR A 124 -17.61 -3.89 -12.32
N PRO A 125 -17.38 -2.57 -12.48
CA PRO A 125 -16.26 -2.06 -13.25
C PRO A 125 -14.92 -2.62 -12.78
N GLU A 126 -14.02 -2.89 -13.73
CA GLU A 126 -12.70 -3.46 -13.48
C GLU A 126 -11.88 -2.66 -12.47
N SER A 127 -11.97 -1.34 -12.50
CA SER A 127 -11.31 -0.46 -11.53
C SER A 127 -11.74 -0.73 -10.09
N LYS A 128 -13.02 -1.06 -9.85
CA LYS A 128 -13.54 -1.40 -8.53
C LYS A 128 -13.07 -2.79 -8.09
N LYS A 129 -13.00 -3.75 -9.03
CA LYS A 129 -12.43 -5.09 -8.78
C LYS A 129 -10.96 -5.01 -8.39
N ALA A 130 -10.19 -4.15 -9.05
CA ALA A 130 -8.80 -3.91 -8.72
C ALA A 130 -8.65 -3.38 -7.28
N ILE A 131 -9.43 -2.37 -6.90
CA ILE A 131 -9.40 -1.80 -5.54
C ILE A 131 -9.77 -2.86 -4.50
N ALA A 132 -10.84 -3.63 -4.71
CA ALA A 132 -11.26 -4.71 -3.81
C ALA A 132 -10.17 -5.76 -3.61
N ALA A 133 -9.49 -6.17 -4.69
CA ALA A 133 -8.37 -7.11 -4.62
C ALA A 133 -7.17 -6.52 -3.87
N SER A 134 -6.85 -5.24 -4.08
CA SER A 134 -5.80 -4.57 -3.31
C SER A 134 -6.12 -4.52 -1.82
N LEU A 135 -7.39 -4.30 -1.44
CA LEU A 135 -7.83 -4.30 -0.05
C LEU A 135 -7.68 -5.70 0.59
N LEU A 136 -8.10 -6.76 -0.10
CA LEU A 136 -7.88 -8.14 0.35
C LEU A 136 -6.39 -8.45 0.53
N CYS A 137 -5.56 -8.04 -0.43
CA CYS A 137 -4.12 -8.18 -0.33
C CYS A 137 -3.56 -7.48 0.92
N LYS A 138 -4.01 -6.26 1.24
CA LYS A 138 -3.56 -5.52 2.43
C LYS A 138 -4.04 -6.19 3.73
N CYS A 139 -5.27 -6.71 3.75
CA CYS A 139 -5.80 -7.49 4.87
C CYS A 139 -4.98 -8.76 5.13
N ILE A 140 -4.41 -9.40 4.11
CA ILE A 140 -3.51 -10.55 4.29
C ILE A 140 -2.11 -10.07 4.72
N ILE A 141 -1.58 -9.01 4.11
CA ILE A 141 -0.24 -8.50 4.44
C ILE A 141 -0.14 -8.10 5.92
N ARG A 142 -1.19 -7.55 6.53
CA ARG A 142 -1.16 -7.17 7.95
C ARG A 142 -0.98 -8.35 8.90
N THR A 143 -1.22 -9.59 8.44
CA THR A 143 -1.03 -10.80 9.22
C THR A 143 0.32 -11.49 8.96
N LEU A 144 1.06 -11.11 7.91
CA LEU A 144 2.32 -11.75 7.51
C LEU A 144 3.53 -11.51 8.45
N PRO A 145 3.76 -10.33 9.06
CA PRO A 145 4.98 -10.06 9.82
C PRO A 145 5.21 -10.96 11.04
N PHE A 146 4.19 -11.69 11.48
CA PHE A 146 4.18 -12.47 12.72
C PHE A 146 4.30 -13.98 12.48
N ASP A 147 4.19 -14.44 11.23
CA ASP A 147 4.50 -15.81 10.84
C ASP A 147 5.55 -15.78 9.73
N PRO A 148 6.83 -15.51 10.08
CA PRO A 148 7.88 -15.55 9.10
C PRO A 148 7.91 -16.93 8.44
N GLU A 149 7.66 -18.03 9.14
CA GLU A 149 7.66 -19.39 8.56
C GLU A 149 6.61 -19.59 7.47
N ASN A 150 5.44 -18.97 7.59
CA ASN A 150 4.41 -18.90 6.55
C ASN A 150 4.37 -17.55 5.81
N PHE A 151 5.53 -16.95 5.54
CA PHE A 151 5.64 -15.86 4.56
C PHE A 151 5.20 -16.29 3.12
N LEU A 152 4.66 -17.51 2.97
CA LEU A 152 3.99 -18.03 1.79
C LEU A 152 2.57 -17.45 1.67
N GLY A 153 2.48 -16.13 1.54
CA GLY A 153 1.24 -15.45 1.17
C GLY A 153 0.92 -15.65 -0.31
N GLU A 154 0.78 -16.91 -0.77
CA GLU A 154 0.33 -17.21 -2.13
C GLU A 154 -0.96 -16.44 -2.44
N ASP A 155 -1.88 -16.38 -1.48
CA ASP A 155 -3.10 -15.58 -1.58
C ASP A 155 -2.81 -14.08 -1.72
N ALA A 156 -1.84 -13.53 -0.97
CA ALA A 156 -1.46 -12.13 -1.11
C ALA A 156 -0.92 -11.83 -2.51
N PHE A 157 -0.07 -12.71 -3.05
CA PHE A 157 0.44 -12.60 -4.41
C PHE A 157 -0.66 -12.77 -5.47
N MET A 158 -1.58 -13.70 -5.25
CA MET A 158 -2.76 -13.89 -6.10
C MET A 158 -3.59 -12.61 -6.16
N TRP A 159 -3.91 -12.00 -5.02
CA TRP A 159 -4.69 -10.75 -4.99
C TRP A 159 -3.93 -9.56 -5.56
N ALA A 160 -2.62 -9.46 -5.30
CA ALA A 160 -1.78 -8.43 -5.90
C ALA A 160 -1.71 -8.59 -7.44
N ASP A 161 -1.57 -9.81 -7.95
CA ASP A 161 -1.60 -10.10 -9.39
C ASP A 161 -2.97 -9.77 -10.00
N TYR A 162 -4.05 -10.14 -9.31
CA TYR A 162 -5.41 -9.81 -9.71
C TYR A 162 -5.66 -8.31 -9.75
N THR A 163 -5.10 -7.54 -8.80
CA THR A 163 -5.12 -6.07 -8.81
C THR A 163 -4.45 -5.53 -10.08
N CYS A 164 -3.26 -6.05 -10.41
CA CYS A 164 -2.47 -5.64 -11.57
C CYS A 164 -3.12 -6.07 -12.90
N LYS A 165 -3.83 -7.20 -12.93
CA LYS A 165 -4.60 -7.67 -14.09
C LYS A 165 -5.61 -6.62 -14.57
N TYR A 166 -6.21 -5.87 -13.65
CA TYR A 166 -7.13 -4.76 -13.96
C TYR A 166 -6.44 -3.39 -14.02
N GLY A 167 -5.12 -3.37 -14.25
CA GLY A 167 -4.37 -2.15 -14.55
C GLY A 167 -4.02 -1.28 -13.35
N LEU A 168 -4.18 -1.77 -12.11
CA LEU A 168 -3.86 -1.02 -10.91
C LEU A 168 -2.66 -1.65 -10.18
N PHE A 169 -1.51 -0.98 -10.18
CA PHE A 169 -0.37 -1.34 -9.34
C PHE A 169 -0.36 -0.43 -8.12
N THR A 170 -0.73 -0.90 -6.94
CA THR A 170 -0.90 -0.08 -5.73
C THR A 170 0.33 -0.07 -4.82
N HIS A 171 0.36 0.82 -3.83
CA HIS A 171 1.37 0.76 -2.77
C HIS A 171 1.35 -0.58 -2.03
N THR A 172 0.17 -1.21 -1.90
CA THR A 172 0.05 -2.56 -1.34
C THR A 172 0.81 -3.60 -2.15
N CYS A 173 0.71 -3.56 -3.48
CA CYS A 173 1.51 -4.44 -4.36
C CYS A 173 3.01 -4.22 -4.16
N HIS A 174 3.44 -2.96 -4.07
CA HIS A 174 4.84 -2.62 -3.84
C HIS A 174 5.34 -3.08 -2.46
N ASP A 175 4.56 -2.87 -1.39
CA ASP A 175 4.88 -3.33 -0.04
C ASP A 175 5.04 -4.85 0.02
N LEU A 176 4.15 -5.61 -0.63
CA LEU A 176 4.25 -7.07 -0.74
C LEU A 176 5.60 -7.49 -1.35
N LEU A 177 5.99 -6.84 -2.46
CA LEU A 177 7.25 -7.11 -3.13
C LEU A 177 8.47 -6.71 -2.29
N LYS A 178 8.37 -5.64 -1.49
CA LYS A 178 9.42 -5.27 -0.52
C LYS A 178 9.59 -6.33 0.55
N LEU A 179 8.49 -6.82 1.12
CA LEU A 179 8.51 -7.90 2.11
C LEU A 179 9.11 -9.17 1.50
N TYR A 180 8.70 -9.54 0.28
CA TYR A 180 9.26 -10.69 -0.45
C TYR A 180 10.77 -10.57 -0.71
N ASN A 181 11.24 -9.39 -1.11
CA ASN A 181 12.67 -9.16 -1.34
C ASN A 181 13.50 -9.13 -0.03
N ALA A 182 12.88 -8.70 1.07
CA ALA A 182 13.49 -8.71 2.39
C ALA A 182 13.67 -10.14 2.90
N ASP A 183 12.65 -10.99 2.73
CA ASP A 183 12.72 -12.40 3.12
C ASP A 183 13.88 -13.12 2.41
N ARG A 184 14.72 -13.80 3.20
CA ARG A 184 15.90 -14.50 2.67
C ARG A 184 15.53 -15.83 2.01
N ARG A 185 14.36 -16.40 2.33
CA ARG A 185 13.90 -17.69 1.78
C ARG A 185 13.26 -17.53 0.41
N GLY A 186 12.42 -16.51 0.23
CA GLY A 186 11.83 -16.16 -1.08
C GLY A 186 12.87 -15.98 -2.20
N ARG A 187 14.11 -15.60 -1.87
CA ARG A 187 15.22 -15.46 -2.84
C ARG A 187 15.68 -16.77 -3.47
N ASN A 188 15.45 -17.90 -2.81
CA ASN A 188 15.98 -19.19 -3.25
C ASN A 188 15.01 -19.94 -4.18
N ASP A 189 13.73 -19.56 -4.21
CA ASP A 189 12.75 -20.14 -5.13
C ASP A 189 11.92 -19.08 -5.87
N PRO A 190 12.52 -18.43 -6.88
CA PRO A 190 11.79 -17.52 -7.77
C PRO A 190 10.75 -18.24 -8.65
N VAL A 191 10.73 -19.57 -8.70
CA VAL A 191 9.80 -20.33 -9.56
C VAL A 191 8.38 -20.25 -8.98
N CYS A 192 8.23 -20.35 -7.66
CA CYS A 192 6.93 -20.34 -6.99
C CYS A 192 6.06 -19.11 -7.31
N TYR A 193 6.68 -17.95 -7.50
CA TYR A 193 5.98 -16.68 -7.74
C TYR A 193 6.09 -16.18 -9.19
N ALA A 194 6.82 -16.86 -10.06
CA ALA A 194 6.96 -16.47 -11.47
C ALA A 194 5.61 -16.49 -12.23
N ARG A 195 4.63 -17.27 -11.76
CA ARG A 195 3.28 -17.35 -12.34
C ARG A 195 2.44 -16.07 -12.19
N PHE A 196 2.81 -15.17 -11.26
CA PHE A 196 2.11 -13.91 -11.04
C PHE A 196 2.58 -12.84 -12.04
N THR A 197 2.35 -13.10 -13.32
CA THR A 197 2.93 -12.33 -14.42
C THR A 197 2.44 -10.88 -14.47
N ASN A 198 1.19 -10.61 -14.09
CA ASN A 198 0.63 -9.25 -14.10
C ASN A 198 1.33 -8.39 -13.04
N LEU A 199 1.53 -8.94 -11.84
CA LEU A 199 2.24 -8.26 -10.76
C LEU A 199 3.68 -7.92 -11.15
N TRP A 200 4.41 -8.89 -11.70
CA TRP A 200 5.81 -8.68 -12.08
C TRP A 200 5.96 -7.71 -13.24
N ASN A 201 5.10 -7.78 -14.26
CA ASN A 201 5.10 -6.84 -15.38
C ASN A 201 4.80 -5.41 -14.91
N ALA A 202 3.81 -5.26 -14.02
CA ALA A 202 3.46 -3.96 -13.45
C ALA A 202 4.59 -3.40 -12.57
N TYR A 203 5.26 -4.26 -11.80
CA TYR A 203 6.42 -3.87 -11.01
C TYR A 203 7.63 -3.48 -11.87
N ASP A 204 7.88 -4.18 -12.97
CA ASP A 204 8.96 -3.82 -13.90
C ASP A 204 8.68 -2.46 -14.55
N LYS A 205 7.44 -2.21 -14.99
CA LYS A 205 7.00 -0.90 -15.48
C LYS A 205 7.19 0.18 -14.41
N PHE A 206 6.79 -0.09 -13.17
CA PHE A 206 7.02 0.82 -12.04
C PHE A 206 8.52 1.09 -11.83
N CYS A 207 9.38 0.08 -11.86
CA CYS A 207 10.84 0.25 -11.77
C CYS A 207 11.39 1.10 -12.92
N GLU A 208 10.85 0.97 -14.14
CA GLU A 208 11.23 1.79 -15.29
C GLU A 208 10.83 3.26 -15.13
N GLU A 209 9.61 3.48 -14.64
CA GLU A 209 9.00 4.80 -14.41
C GLU A 209 9.53 5.53 -13.19
N THR A 210 10.16 4.83 -12.24
CA THR A 210 10.67 5.43 -10.99
C THR A 210 12.19 5.37 -10.87
N GLY A 211 12.84 4.53 -11.70
CA GLY A 211 14.26 4.22 -11.57
C GLY A 211 14.59 3.33 -10.37
N LEU A 212 13.58 2.86 -9.61
CA LEU A 212 13.78 1.97 -8.47
C LEU A 212 14.44 0.67 -8.96
N GLN A 213 15.56 0.29 -8.35
CA GLN A 213 16.22 -0.97 -8.65
C GLN A 213 15.80 -2.01 -7.61
N ARG A 214 15.63 -3.27 -8.06
CA ARG A 214 15.33 -4.40 -7.17
C ARG A 214 16.40 -4.49 -6.08
N PRO A 215 16.09 -4.15 -4.80
CA PRO A 215 17.08 -4.13 -3.74
C PRO A 215 17.68 -5.52 -3.61
N PHE A 216 19.01 -5.60 -3.52
CA PHE A 216 19.74 -6.87 -3.37
C PHE A 216 19.64 -7.85 -4.54
N SER A 217 19.24 -7.40 -5.74
CA SER A 217 19.36 -8.25 -6.92
C SER A 217 20.82 -8.65 -7.13
N LYS A 218 21.03 -9.95 -7.37
CA LYS A 218 22.32 -10.46 -7.89
C LYS A 218 22.29 -10.51 -9.42
N GLN A 219 21.51 -9.62 -10.04
CA GLN A 219 21.23 -9.64 -11.46
C GLN A 219 21.77 -8.38 -12.13
N CYS A 220 22.23 -8.52 -13.37
CA CYS A 220 22.54 -7.36 -14.18
C CYS A 220 21.26 -6.61 -14.56
N ALA A 221 21.22 -5.30 -14.36
CA ALA A 221 20.10 -4.42 -14.73
C ALA A 221 19.84 -4.32 -16.24
N THR A 222 20.62 -5.00 -17.08
CA THR A 222 20.53 -4.92 -18.55
C THR A 222 20.24 -6.26 -19.21
N CYS A 223 21.00 -7.30 -18.86
CA CYS A 223 20.81 -8.64 -19.41
C CYS A 223 20.07 -9.59 -18.46
N HIS A 224 19.77 -9.15 -17.23
CA HIS A 224 19.10 -9.93 -16.18
C HIS A 224 19.81 -11.24 -15.76
N GLU A 225 21.04 -11.47 -16.24
CA GLU A 225 21.86 -12.61 -15.86
C GLU A 225 22.15 -12.59 -14.35
N LYS A 226 21.98 -13.74 -13.70
CA LYS A 226 22.17 -13.96 -12.26
C LYS A 226 23.64 -14.29 -11.97
N PHE A 227 24.22 -13.65 -10.96
CA PHE A 227 25.59 -13.87 -10.51
C PHE A 227 25.61 -14.49 -9.10
N PRO A 228 26.58 -15.37 -8.77
CA PRO A 228 26.67 -15.97 -7.44
C PRO A 228 26.82 -14.94 -6.31
N ARG A 229 27.63 -13.90 -6.56
CA ARG A 229 27.97 -12.85 -5.60
C ARG A 229 27.71 -11.47 -6.19
N ARG A 230 27.13 -10.58 -5.39
CA ARG A 230 26.85 -9.19 -5.77
C ARG A 230 28.13 -8.38 -6.08
N SER A 231 29.26 -8.76 -5.47
CA SER A 231 30.58 -8.13 -5.70
C SER A 231 31.10 -8.33 -7.13
N MET A 232 30.59 -9.32 -7.88
CA MET A 232 30.95 -9.53 -9.29
C MET A 232 30.29 -8.50 -10.23
N LEU A 233 29.33 -7.72 -9.73
CA LEU A 233 28.63 -6.71 -10.51
C LEU A 233 29.19 -5.31 -10.23
N LYS A 234 29.38 -4.54 -11.30
CA LYS A 234 29.79 -3.13 -11.25
C LYS A 234 28.59 -2.26 -10.94
N ARG A 235 28.72 -1.34 -9.97
CA ARG A 235 27.64 -0.40 -9.64
C ARG A 235 27.72 0.83 -10.53
N CYS A 236 26.60 1.53 -10.70
CA CYS A 236 26.65 2.86 -11.29
C CYS A 236 27.52 3.81 -10.47
N ALA A 237 28.42 4.51 -11.16
CA ALA A 237 29.32 5.50 -10.57
C ALA A 237 28.65 6.85 -10.29
N GLY A 238 27.48 7.15 -10.89
CA GLY A 238 26.80 8.43 -10.69
C GLY A 238 26.14 8.59 -9.32
N HIS A 239 25.58 9.78 -9.06
CA HIS A 239 25.03 10.21 -7.77
C HIS A 239 23.60 9.72 -7.46
N CYS A 240 23.07 8.78 -8.25
CA CYS A 240 21.79 8.13 -7.92
C CYS A 240 21.81 7.51 -6.52
N PHE A 241 20.65 7.54 -5.85
CA PHE A 241 20.48 6.95 -4.52
C PHE A 241 20.97 5.51 -4.46
N LYS A 242 21.54 5.11 -3.31
CA LYS A 242 22.10 3.77 -3.09
C LYS A 242 21.11 2.65 -3.40
N GLU A 243 19.83 2.89 -3.14
CA GLU A 243 18.72 1.96 -3.42
C GLU A 243 18.40 1.86 -4.92
N ASN A 244 18.65 2.95 -5.67
CA ASN A 244 18.42 3.05 -7.11
C ASN A 244 19.68 2.77 -7.94
N LYS A 245 20.83 2.44 -7.32
CA LYS A 245 22.08 2.18 -8.03
C LYS A 245 22.02 0.84 -8.78
N PRO A 246 21.90 0.84 -10.13
CA PRO A 246 21.87 -0.39 -10.90
C PRO A 246 23.22 -1.11 -10.86
N LEU A 247 23.15 -2.41 -11.07
CA LEU A 247 24.29 -3.33 -11.09
C LEU A 247 24.49 -3.89 -12.50
N TYR A 248 25.74 -3.99 -12.94
CA TYR A 248 26.07 -4.40 -14.30
C TYR A 248 27.16 -5.46 -14.32
N CYS A 249 27.02 -6.49 -15.15
CA CYS A 249 28.08 -7.47 -15.36
C CYS A 249 29.25 -6.89 -16.17
N SER A 250 29.00 -5.85 -16.98
CA SER A 250 30.02 -5.25 -17.86
C SER A 250 29.76 -3.78 -18.15
N ARG A 251 30.79 -3.07 -18.64
CA ARG A 251 30.66 -1.68 -19.12
C ARG A 251 29.75 -1.60 -20.35
N LYS A 252 29.67 -2.66 -21.17
CA LYS A 252 28.75 -2.78 -22.31
C LYS A 252 27.29 -2.74 -21.84
N CYS A 253 26.95 -3.52 -20.81
CA CYS A 253 25.61 -3.51 -20.21
C CYS A 253 25.28 -2.13 -19.61
N GLN A 254 26.22 -1.53 -18.87
CA GLN A 254 26.05 -0.19 -18.34
C GLN A 254 25.74 0.85 -19.42
N ARG A 255 26.52 0.86 -20.53
CA ARG A 255 26.28 1.78 -21.66
C ARG A 255 24.92 1.54 -22.32
N LYS A 256 24.51 0.28 -22.51
CA LYS A 256 23.20 -0.07 -23.09
C LYS A 256 22.03 0.39 -22.21
N HIS A 257 22.16 0.30 -20.89
CA HIS A 257 21.13 0.75 -19.95
C HIS A 257 21.16 2.27 -19.71
N TRP A 258 22.23 2.97 -20.09
CA TRP A 258 22.43 4.38 -19.78
C TRP A 258 21.30 5.28 -20.28
N SER A 259 20.76 5.06 -21.48
CA SER A 259 19.67 5.87 -22.04
C SER A 259 18.40 5.86 -21.17
N ARG A 260 18.13 4.75 -20.49
CA ARG A 260 17.03 4.59 -19.52
C ARG A 260 17.42 5.14 -18.15
N HIS A 261 18.61 4.78 -17.67
CA HIS A 261 19.06 5.13 -16.32
C HIS A 261 19.35 6.61 -16.13
N LYS A 262 19.84 7.32 -17.15
CA LYS A 262 20.25 8.73 -17.05
C LYS A 262 19.14 9.66 -16.54
N LYS A 263 17.87 9.30 -16.75
CA LYS A 263 16.70 10.03 -16.22
C LYS A 263 16.70 10.12 -14.69
N TRP A 264 17.24 9.09 -14.04
CA TRP A 264 17.28 8.89 -12.58
C TRP A 264 18.68 9.06 -12.01
N CYS A 265 19.71 8.97 -12.86
CA CYS A 265 21.09 9.22 -12.52
C CYS A 265 21.38 10.74 -12.55
N LYS A 266 20.58 11.51 -11.82
CA LYS A 266 20.88 12.94 -11.64
C LYS A 266 22.19 13.02 -10.88
N VAL A 267 23.13 13.73 -11.47
CA VAL A 267 24.24 14.31 -10.74
C VAL A 267 23.56 15.37 -9.89
N VAL A 268 23.48 15.16 -8.57
CA VAL A 268 23.38 16.32 -7.68
C VAL A 268 24.73 16.98 -7.91
N SER A 269 24.77 17.95 -8.80
CA SER A 269 25.89 18.88 -8.80
C SER A 269 25.69 19.64 -7.50
N ASP A 270 26.55 19.38 -6.53
CA ASP A 270 26.63 20.18 -5.30
C ASP A 270 26.98 21.66 -5.61
N ASP A 271 27.08 22.02 -6.90
CA ASP A 271 27.34 23.36 -7.42
C ASP A 271 26.05 24.19 -7.69
N ASP A 272 24.84 23.66 -7.44
CA ASP A 272 23.58 24.41 -7.59
C ASP A 272 23.05 24.98 -6.25
N ASP A 273 23.94 25.10 -5.26
CA ASP A 273 23.72 25.81 -3.99
C ASP A 273 24.17 27.30 -4.05
N SER A 274 24.57 27.81 -5.22
CA SER A 274 24.78 29.25 -5.40
C SER A 274 23.47 29.93 -5.84
N GLU A 275 22.97 30.87 -5.03
CA GLU A 275 21.97 31.91 -5.38
C GLU A 275 20.50 31.74 -4.93
N TRP A 276 20.22 31.18 -3.74
CA TRP A 276 18.98 31.52 -2.99
C TRP A 276 19.24 32.19 -1.64
N ALA A 277 20.39 32.87 -1.51
CA ALA A 277 20.50 34.03 -0.64
C ALA A 277 20.02 35.28 -1.38
N SER A 278 18.71 35.37 -1.63
CA SER A 278 18.04 36.64 -1.88
C SER A 278 16.60 36.55 -1.37
N ASP A 279 16.47 36.81 -0.08
CA ASP A 279 15.69 37.95 0.39
C ASP A 279 14.37 38.20 -0.37
N SER A 280 13.29 37.60 0.10
CA SER A 280 11.97 38.24 0.09
C SER A 280 11.01 37.47 1.00
N GLU A 281 10.83 38.07 2.18
CA GLU A 281 9.58 38.09 2.94
C GLU A 281 9.20 36.77 3.64
N ALA A 282 9.64 36.70 4.89
CA ALA A 282 8.86 36.09 5.94
C ALA A 282 7.44 36.71 5.91
N GLU A 283 6.52 36.07 5.19
CA GLU A 283 5.10 36.22 5.46
C GLU A 283 4.88 35.74 6.90
N ASP A 284 4.81 36.71 7.81
CA ASP A 284 4.19 36.57 9.12
C ASP A 284 2.78 36.02 8.88
N TRP A 285 2.64 34.71 9.00
CA TRP A 285 1.35 34.08 9.22
C TRP A 285 0.93 34.45 10.65
N GLU A 286 0.43 35.68 10.82
CA GLU A 286 -0.35 36.07 11.99
C GLU A 286 -1.51 35.09 12.09
N TYR A 287 -1.34 34.14 13.01
CA TYR A 287 -2.36 33.22 13.44
C TYR A 287 -3.47 34.05 14.07
N SER A 288 -4.50 34.39 13.28
CA SER A 288 -5.67 35.10 13.77
C SER A 288 -6.40 34.24 14.80
N GLU A 289 -6.20 34.57 16.06
CA GLU A 289 -6.62 33.82 17.26
C GLU A 289 -8.16 33.89 17.53
N SER A 290 -9.01 33.99 16.49
CA SER A 290 -10.44 34.31 16.68
C SER A 290 -11.45 33.55 15.81
N GLU A 291 -11.16 32.31 15.44
CA GLU A 291 -12.25 31.39 15.08
C GLU A 291 -12.64 30.58 16.32
N GLU A 292 -13.64 31.10 17.06
CA GLU A 292 -14.39 30.34 18.05
C GLU A 292 -14.83 29.01 17.42
N ALA A 293 -14.40 27.91 18.04
CA ALA A 293 -14.79 26.59 17.60
C ALA A 293 -16.32 26.51 17.54
N PRO A 294 -16.92 26.12 16.40
CA PRO A 294 -18.36 26.03 16.30
C PRO A 294 -18.89 25.05 17.36
N ASP A 295 -19.86 25.52 18.15
CA ASP A 295 -20.56 24.71 19.16
C ASP A 295 -21.01 23.40 18.54
N ILE A 296 -20.34 22.31 18.93
CA ILE A 296 -20.72 20.96 18.55
C ILE A 296 -22.00 20.66 19.33
N PRO A 297 -23.15 20.44 18.67
CA PRO A 297 -24.38 20.13 19.38
C PRO A 297 -24.17 18.86 20.20
N GLU A 298 -24.49 18.90 21.49
CA GLU A 298 -24.50 17.73 22.37
C GLU A 298 -25.42 16.67 21.76
N GLU A 299 -24.84 15.63 21.15
CA GLU A 299 -25.58 14.50 20.63
C GLU A 299 -26.23 13.76 21.80
N SER A 300 -27.55 13.87 21.88
CA SER A 300 -28.41 13.10 22.75
C SER A 300 -28.13 11.61 22.58
N SER A 301 -27.86 10.93 23.69
CA SER A 301 -27.65 9.49 23.83
C SER A 301 -28.56 8.67 22.90
N SER A 302 -28.01 8.21 21.78
CA SER A 302 -28.74 7.37 20.83
C SER A 302 -28.64 5.91 21.25
N GLU A 303 -29.80 5.32 21.48
CA GLU A 303 -29.97 3.90 21.78
C GLU A 303 -29.41 3.02 20.64
N ASP A 304 -28.73 1.94 21.03
CA ASP A 304 -28.16 0.88 20.19
C ASP A 304 -29.12 0.34 19.13
N ARG A 305 -29.18 0.97 17.95
CA ARG A 305 -29.85 0.39 16.78
C ARG A 305 -28.97 -0.67 16.14
N LYS A 306 -29.20 -1.94 16.51
CA LYS A 306 -28.65 -3.11 15.81
C LYS A 306 -29.14 -3.14 14.36
N ILE A 307 -28.32 -2.71 13.42
CA ILE A 307 -28.57 -2.86 11.98
C ILE A 307 -28.39 -4.33 11.62
N LYS A 308 -29.49 -5.02 11.27
CA LYS A 308 -29.46 -6.36 10.68
C LYS A 308 -29.20 -6.23 9.17
N VAL A 309 -28.02 -6.65 8.71
CA VAL A 309 -27.72 -6.79 7.28
C VAL A 309 -28.14 -8.19 6.85
N ASN A 310 -29.20 -8.31 6.04
CA ASN A 310 -29.61 -9.58 5.46
C ASN A 310 -28.79 -9.86 4.20
N PHE A 311 -27.91 -10.85 4.25
CA PHE A 311 -27.29 -11.42 3.05
C PHE A 311 -28.26 -12.43 2.43
N LYS A 312 -28.72 -12.18 1.20
CA LYS A 312 -29.33 -13.23 0.39
C LYS A 312 -28.19 -14.15 -0.08
N SER A 313 -28.27 -15.42 0.31
CA SER A 313 -27.43 -16.51 -0.21
C SER A 313 -27.81 -16.85 -1.63
#